data_AF-A0A7R9ZQW4-F1
#
_entry.id   AF-A0A7R9ZQW4-F1
#
_cell.length_a   1.000
_cell.length_b   1.000
_cell.length_c   1.000
_cell.angle_alpha   90.00
_cell.angle_beta   90.00
_cell.angle_gamma   90.00
#
_symmetry.space_group_name_H-M   'P 1'
#
loop_
_entity.id
_entity.type
_entity.pdbx_description
1 polymer ?
#
loop_
_entity_poly.entity_id
_entity_poly.type
_entity_poly.pdbx_seq_one_letter_code
_entity_poly.pdbx_strand_id
1 'polypeptide(L)'
;KAFDPPDDPYLPNDILWRQKEQFSDGVGYGWVDHLRDIAEKEISDQMFASAQNRFPHNTPTTKEGYRYRMIFEDLFPGDAAEKTVPGGKTIACSTERAMNWDKSFASRADPSGRAAGVHDSAYDAEFEADTKVTEEPPSKKQKA
;
A
#
# COMPACT_ATOMS: atom_id res chain seq x y z
N LYS A 1 -29.15 -21.39 0.12
CA LYS A 1 -27.74 -20.94 0.07
C LYS A 1 -27.06 -21.74 -1.03
N ALA A 2 -26.32 -21.11 -1.95
CA ALA A 2 -25.80 -21.80 -3.15
C ALA A 2 -24.68 -22.82 -2.87
N PHE A 3 -24.01 -22.73 -1.70
CA PHE A 3 -22.80 -23.51 -1.38
C PHE A 3 -22.86 -24.22 -0.02
N ASP A 4 -24.05 -24.35 0.57
CA ASP A 4 -24.28 -24.93 1.91
C ASP A 4 -25.39 -25.99 1.85
N PRO A 5 -25.23 -27.07 1.06
CA PRO A 5 -26.14 -28.21 1.12
C PRO A 5 -25.96 -28.94 2.48
N PRO A 6 -27.04 -29.26 3.21
CA PRO A 6 -26.96 -29.80 4.58
C PRO A 6 -26.26 -31.15 4.70
N ASP A 7 -26.38 -31.99 3.68
CA ASP A 7 -25.97 -33.39 3.72
C ASP A 7 -24.61 -33.66 3.04
N ASP A 8 -24.14 -32.75 2.19
CA ASP A 8 -22.90 -32.90 1.40
C ASP A 8 -22.21 -31.55 1.12
N PRO A 9 -21.69 -30.87 2.16
CA PRO A 9 -21.14 -29.53 2.02
C PRO A 9 -19.91 -29.49 1.10
N TYR A 10 -19.90 -28.57 0.13
CA TYR A 10 -18.80 -28.41 -0.83
C TYR A 10 -17.49 -27.93 -0.20
N LEU A 11 -17.56 -27.20 0.91
CA LEU A 11 -16.43 -26.64 1.62
C LEU A 11 -16.60 -26.87 3.13
N PRO A 12 -15.51 -27.07 3.87
CA PRO A 12 -15.54 -27.03 5.33
C PRO A 12 -16.17 -25.72 5.84
N ASN A 13 -16.95 -25.80 6.93
CA ASN A 13 -17.72 -24.66 7.45
C ASN A 13 -16.81 -23.46 7.82
N ASP A 14 -15.64 -23.73 8.36
CA ASP A 14 -14.61 -22.73 8.68
C ASP A 14 -14.02 -22.04 7.44
N ILE A 15 -13.98 -22.72 6.29
CA ILE A 15 -13.57 -22.12 5.00
C ILE A 15 -14.72 -21.32 4.37
N LEU A 16 -15.94 -21.85 4.42
CA LEU A 16 -17.13 -21.22 3.86
C LEU A 16 -17.42 -19.85 4.50
N TRP A 17 -17.16 -19.73 5.80
CA TRP A 17 -17.39 -18.51 6.60
C TRP A 17 -16.10 -17.81 7.01
N ARG A 18 -14.97 -18.15 6.38
CA ARG A 18 -13.68 -17.53 6.69
C ARG A 18 -13.74 -16.03 6.38
N GLN A 19 -13.32 -15.21 7.33
CA GLN A 19 -13.15 -13.78 7.10
C GLN A 19 -12.11 -13.56 5.99
N LYS A 20 -12.41 -12.64 5.06
CA LYS A 20 -11.49 -12.27 3.99
C LYS A 20 -10.29 -11.54 4.59
N GLU A 21 -9.12 -12.14 4.52
CA GLU A 21 -7.84 -11.50 4.85
C GLU A 21 -7.51 -10.39 3.84
N GLN A 22 -6.85 -9.31 4.27
CA GLN A 22 -6.34 -8.31 3.31
C GLN A 22 -5.20 -8.87 2.46
N PHE A 23 -4.99 -8.26 1.28
CA PHE A 23 -4.20 -8.88 0.21
C PHE A 23 -2.76 -9.18 0.61
N SER A 24 -2.10 -8.27 1.32
CA SER A 24 -0.73 -8.46 1.84
C SER A 24 -0.69 -9.45 3.00
N ASP A 25 -1.59 -9.28 3.97
CA ASP A 25 -1.67 -10.09 5.18
C ASP A 25 -2.00 -11.57 4.90
N GLY A 26 -2.77 -11.83 3.84
CA GLY A 26 -3.13 -13.18 3.39
C GLY A 26 -1.97 -13.97 2.81
N VAL A 27 -0.87 -13.31 2.43
CA VAL A 27 0.39 -13.97 2.02
C VAL A 27 1.28 -14.26 3.23
N GLY A 28 1.22 -13.40 4.24
CA GLY A 28 1.90 -13.55 5.51
C GLY A 28 2.38 -12.20 6.05
N TYR A 29 2.10 -11.92 7.32
CA TYR A 29 2.36 -10.62 7.95
C TYR A 29 3.80 -10.11 7.81
N GLY A 30 4.80 -11.01 7.83
CA GLY A 30 6.22 -10.65 7.71
C GLY A 30 6.74 -10.42 6.28
N TRP A 31 5.94 -10.67 5.24
CA TRP A 31 6.41 -10.57 3.85
C TRP A 31 6.77 -9.13 3.47
N VAL A 32 5.88 -8.19 3.75
CA VAL A 32 6.10 -6.77 3.43
C VAL A 32 7.20 -6.18 4.33
N ASP A 33 7.27 -6.59 5.60
CA ASP A 33 8.36 -6.19 6.50
C ASP A 33 9.73 -6.58 5.94
N HIS A 34 9.83 -7.79 5.37
CA HIS A 34 11.08 -8.25 4.77
C HIS A 34 11.49 -7.44 3.52
N LEU A 35 10.52 -7.06 2.69
CA LEU A 35 10.77 -6.21 1.51
C LEU A 35 11.28 -4.83 1.94
N ARG A 36 10.70 -4.26 2.99
CA ARG A 36 11.15 -3.02 3.61
C ARG A 36 12.56 -3.15 4.17
N ASP A 37 12.86 -4.21 4.93
CA ASP A 37 14.19 -4.45 5.51
C ASP A 37 15.29 -4.54 4.44
N ILE A 38 14.98 -5.16 3.30
CA ILE A 38 15.92 -5.22 2.17
C ILE A 38 16.13 -3.82 1.60
N ALA A 39 15.06 -3.07 1.37
CA ALA A 39 15.15 -1.71 0.84
C ALA A 39 15.90 -0.76 1.78
N GLU A 40 15.74 -0.91 3.10
CA GLU A 40 16.43 -0.13 4.12
C GLU A 40 17.95 -0.35 4.08
N LYS A 41 18.37 -1.58 3.79
CA LYS A 41 19.80 -1.94 3.65
C LYS A 41 20.42 -1.43 2.35
N GLU A 42 19.65 -1.41 1.27
CA GLU A 42 20.14 -1.02 -0.07
C GLU A 42 20.10 0.50 -0.30
N ILE A 43 19.09 1.19 0.24
CA ILE A 43 18.86 2.62 -0.02
C ILE A 43 19.26 3.45 1.19
N SER A 44 20.38 4.16 1.07
CA SER A 44 20.84 5.07 2.13
C SER A 44 19.94 6.30 2.26
N ASP A 45 19.97 6.95 3.44
CA ASP A 45 19.25 8.20 3.68
C ASP A 45 19.66 9.30 2.71
N GLN A 46 20.94 9.33 2.33
CA GLN A 46 21.45 10.29 1.35
C GLN A 46 20.88 10.03 -0.05
N MET A 47 20.83 8.75 -0.48
CA MET A 47 20.19 8.39 -1.75
C MET A 47 18.73 8.80 -1.76
N PHE A 48 18.02 8.50 -0.67
CA PHE A 48 16.60 8.82 -0.53
C PHE A 48 16.33 10.33 -0.47
N ALA A 49 17.15 11.11 0.24
CA ALA A 49 17.05 12.57 0.27
C ALA A 49 17.24 13.20 -1.13
N SER A 50 18.00 12.54 -2.00
CA SER A 50 18.21 12.98 -3.39
C SER A 50 17.19 12.42 -4.38
N ALA A 51 16.17 11.67 -3.93
CA ALA A 51 15.22 10.98 -4.81
C ALA A 51 14.55 11.91 -5.83
N GLN A 52 14.14 13.11 -5.42
CA GLN A 52 13.50 14.09 -6.31
C GLN A 52 14.41 14.55 -7.47
N ASN A 53 15.73 14.59 -7.24
CA ASN A 53 16.68 14.98 -8.28
C ASN A 53 16.94 13.83 -9.27
N ARG A 54 16.89 12.59 -8.79
CA ARG A 54 17.12 11.39 -9.62
C ARG A 54 15.87 10.97 -10.38
N PHE A 55 14.72 10.99 -9.72
CA PHE A 55 13.43 10.54 -10.23
C PHE A 55 12.42 11.70 -10.17
N PRO A 56 12.51 12.69 -11.08
CA PRO A 56 11.69 13.90 -11.01
C PRO A 56 10.21 13.65 -11.27
N HIS A 57 9.86 12.60 -12.01
CA HIS A 57 8.48 12.16 -12.23
C HIS A 57 8.20 10.91 -11.38
N ASN A 58 7.02 10.86 -10.76
CA ASN A 58 6.62 9.84 -9.80
C ASN A 58 7.73 9.53 -8.76
N THR A 59 8.22 10.56 -8.09
CA THR A 59 9.27 10.45 -7.08
C THR A 59 8.87 9.43 -6.00
N PRO A 60 9.69 8.41 -5.72
CA PRO A 60 9.41 7.47 -4.65
C PRO A 60 9.32 8.14 -3.27
N THR A 61 8.27 7.82 -2.51
CA THR A 61 8.03 8.37 -1.16
C THR A 61 8.47 7.42 -0.04
N THR A 62 8.96 6.23 -0.39
CA THR A 62 9.55 5.25 0.53
C THR A 62 10.83 4.66 -0.08
N LYS A 63 11.73 4.14 0.75
CA LYS A 63 12.93 3.43 0.28
C LYS A 63 12.59 2.16 -0.51
N GLU A 64 11.52 1.47 -0.13
CA GLU A 64 10.99 0.34 -0.89
C GLU A 64 10.56 0.77 -2.30
N GLY A 65 9.79 1.85 -2.42
CA GLY A 65 9.42 2.41 -3.72
C GLY A 65 10.65 2.85 -4.53
N TYR A 66 11.68 3.39 -3.86
CA TYR A 66 12.94 3.77 -4.50
C TYR A 66 13.64 2.55 -5.10
N ARG A 67 13.69 1.44 -4.35
CA ARG A 67 14.26 0.18 -4.82
C ARG A 67 13.52 -0.36 -6.04
N TYR A 68 12.19 -0.37 -6.03
CA TYR A 68 11.41 -0.78 -7.21
C TYR A 68 11.64 0.15 -8.39
N ARG A 69 11.73 1.45 -8.15
CA ARG A 69 12.02 2.43 -9.20
C ARG A 69 13.40 2.22 -9.82
N MET A 70 14.42 1.87 -9.02
CA MET A 70 15.74 1.50 -9.53
C MET A 70 15.68 0.27 -10.44
N ILE A 71 14.97 -0.79 -10.00
CA ILE A 71 14.80 -2.02 -10.80
C ILE A 71 14.05 -1.69 -12.10
N PHE A 72 13.01 -0.87 -12.03
CA PHE A 72 12.23 -0.46 -13.20
C PHE A 72 13.08 0.26 -14.24
N GLU A 73 13.88 1.26 -13.85
CA GLU A 73 14.72 2.01 -14.79
C GLU A 73 15.85 1.18 -15.39
N ASP A 74 16.39 0.21 -14.65
CA ASP A 74 17.39 -0.75 -15.15
C ASP A 74 16.80 -1.64 -16.27
N LEU A 75 15.55 -2.07 -16.11
CA LEU A 75 14.85 -2.92 -17.09
C LEU A 75 14.21 -2.13 -18.25
N PHE A 76 13.72 -0.91 -17.97
CA PHE A 76 12.94 -0.10 -18.89
C PHE A 76 13.47 1.34 -18.93
N PRO A 77 14.64 1.56 -19.56
CA PRO A 77 15.22 2.89 -19.64
C PRO A 77 14.37 3.82 -20.54
N GLY A 78 14.13 5.03 -20.04
CA GLY A 78 13.58 6.15 -20.82
C GLY A 78 12.18 6.63 -20.40
N ASP A 79 11.92 7.91 -20.65
CA ASP A 79 10.74 8.65 -20.21
C ASP A 79 9.40 8.05 -20.69
N ALA A 80 9.41 7.36 -21.83
CA ALA A 80 8.19 6.78 -22.39
C ALA A 80 7.65 5.67 -21.49
N ALA A 81 8.52 4.80 -20.99
CA ALA A 81 8.13 3.72 -20.09
C ALA A 81 7.67 4.27 -18.75
N GLU A 82 8.41 5.24 -18.20
CA GLU A 82 8.07 5.90 -16.94
C GLU A 82 6.64 6.47 -16.94
N LYS A 83 6.25 7.18 -18.02
CA LYS A 83 4.93 7.81 -18.15
C LYS A 83 3.77 6.81 -18.27
N THR A 84 4.05 5.52 -18.48
CA THR A 84 3.02 4.48 -18.47
C THR A 84 2.63 4.04 -17.06
N VAL A 85 3.48 4.31 -16.07
CA VAL A 85 3.20 3.95 -14.67
C VAL A 85 2.32 5.03 -14.05
N PRO A 86 1.09 4.70 -13.63
CA PRO A 86 0.21 5.68 -12.99
C PRO A 86 0.80 6.10 -11.64
N GLY A 87 0.97 7.40 -11.45
CA GLY A 87 1.39 8.00 -10.19
C GLY A 87 0.23 8.44 -9.31
N GLY A 88 0.57 8.91 -8.10
CA GLY A 88 -0.39 9.48 -7.14
C GLY A 88 -0.57 8.61 -5.89
N LYS A 89 -1.38 9.12 -4.95
CA LYS A 89 -1.67 8.41 -3.69
C LYS A 89 -2.57 7.22 -3.98
N THR A 90 -2.22 6.04 -3.47
CA THR A 90 -3.01 4.81 -3.63
C THR A 90 -3.22 4.10 -2.30
N ILE A 91 -4.30 3.34 -2.20
CA ILE A 91 -4.54 2.40 -1.10
C ILE A 91 -4.88 1.04 -1.69
N ALA A 92 -4.07 0.02 -1.38
CA ALA A 92 -4.15 -1.29 -2.02
C ALA A 92 -4.28 -1.17 -3.56
N CYS A 93 -5.30 -1.80 -4.15
CA CYS A 93 -5.58 -1.80 -5.59
C CYS A 93 -6.31 -0.54 -6.10
N SER A 94 -6.50 0.48 -5.25
CA SER A 94 -7.36 1.62 -5.54
C SER A 94 -6.59 2.92 -5.73
N THR A 95 -7.12 3.77 -6.61
CA THR A 95 -6.61 5.13 -6.83
C THR A 95 -6.99 6.06 -5.68
N GLU A 96 -6.47 7.29 -5.71
CA GLU A 96 -6.82 8.37 -4.77
C GLU A 96 -8.33 8.60 -4.62
N ARG A 97 -9.13 8.22 -5.63
CA ARG A 97 -10.60 8.28 -5.53
C ARG A 97 -11.14 7.47 -4.35
N ALA A 98 -10.54 6.34 -4.01
CA ALA A 98 -10.96 5.53 -2.87
C ALA A 98 -10.65 6.20 -1.52
N MET A 99 -9.60 7.02 -1.44
CA MET A 99 -9.28 7.79 -0.23
C MET A 99 -10.36 8.82 0.11
N ASN A 100 -11.15 9.24 -0.89
CA ASN A 100 -12.27 10.15 -0.68
C ASN A 100 -13.55 9.44 -0.23
N TRP A 101 -13.60 8.11 -0.27
CA TRP A 101 -14.78 7.33 0.14
C TRP A 101 -14.86 7.15 1.65
N ASP A 102 -13.71 7.06 2.33
CA ASP A 102 -13.64 6.87 3.77
C ASP A 102 -12.49 7.71 4.36
N LYS A 103 -12.80 8.44 5.43
CA LYS A 103 -11.81 9.27 6.15
C LYS A 103 -10.69 8.42 6.77
N SER A 104 -10.95 7.17 7.11
CA SER A 104 -9.95 6.23 7.63
C SER A 104 -8.87 5.88 6.60
N PHE A 105 -9.16 6.02 5.30
CA PHE A 105 -8.20 5.83 4.22
C PHE A 105 -7.40 7.10 3.92
N ALA A 106 -7.98 8.28 4.15
CA ALA A 106 -7.30 9.56 3.90
C ALA A 106 -6.03 9.74 4.76
N SER A 107 -6.00 9.19 5.97
CA SER A 107 -4.83 9.23 6.85
C SER A 107 -3.86 8.06 6.65
N ARG A 108 -4.17 7.10 5.77
CA ARG A 108 -3.41 5.85 5.56
C ARG A 108 -3.27 5.56 4.06
N ALA A 109 -2.34 6.26 3.41
CA ALA A 109 -2.04 6.05 1.99
C ALA A 109 -1.09 4.86 1.76
N ASP A 110 -1.34 3.72 2.41
CA ASP A 110 -0.50 2.52 2.37
C ASP A 110 -0.78 1.70 1.09
N PRO A 111 0.16 1.65 0.13
CA PRO A 111 -0.01 0.90 -1.10
C PRO A 111 -0.04 -0.62 -0.87
N SER A 112 0.52 -1.12 0.23
CA SER A 112 0.57 -2.55 0.53
C SER A 112 -0.82 -3.12 0.86
N GLY A 113 -1.75 -2.28 1.29
CA GLY A 113 -3.10 -2.70 1.63
C GLY A 113 -3.21 -3.55 2.90
N ARG A 114 -2.24 -3.43 3.83
CA ARG A 114 -2.31 -4.06 5.16
C ARG A 114 -3.60 -3.67 5.89
N ALA A 115 -4.07 -4.56 6.76
CA ALA A 115 -5.34 -4.42 7.45
C ALA A 115 -5.49 -3.09 8.20
N ALA A 116 -6.51 -2.33 7.83
CA ALA A 116 -6.86 -1.06 8.47
C ALA A 116 -7.78 -1.26 9.69
N GLY A 117 -7.42 -2.14 10.62
CA GLY A 117 -8.18 -2.37 11.86
C GLY A 117 -9.49 -3.15 11.72
N VAL A 118 -9.67 -3.86 10.59
CA VAL A 118 -10.82 -4.76 10.34
C VAL A 118 -10.55 -6.18 10.84
N HIS A 119 -9.28 -6.53 11.04
CA HIS A 119 -8.85 -7.84 11.52
C HIS A 119 -8.36 -7.72 12.96
N ASP A 120 -9.06 -8.42 13.87
CA ASP A 120 -8.77 -8.40 15.31
C ASP A 120 -7.38 -8.96 15.64
N SER A 121 -6.83 -9.79 14.76
CA SER A 121 -5.51 -10.44 14.94
C SER A 121 -4.39 -9.77 14.15
N ALA A 122 -4.65 -8.67 13.45
CA ALA A 122 -3.70 -8.17 12.46
C ALA A 122 -2.49 -7.49 13.11
N TYR A 123 -2.70 -6.56 14.04
CA TYR A 123 -1.62 -5.70 14.52
C TYR A 123 -1.84 -5.20 15.95
N ASP A 124 -0.76 -5.15 16.72
CA ASP A 124 -0.74 -4.53 18.05
C ASP A 124 -0.81 -2.99 17.96
N ALA A 125 -1.01 -2.33 19.10
CA ALA A 125 -1.21 -0.87 19.19
C ALA A 125 -0.04 -0.02 18.63
N GLU A 126 1.11 -0.63 18.35
CA GLU A 126 2.34 0.02 17.89
C GLU A 126 2.51 0.04 16.35
N PHE A 127 1.53 -0.48 15.59
CA PHE A 127 1.64 -0.53 14.13
C PHE A 127 1.70 0.84 13.46
N GLU A 128 2.78 1.09 12.73
CA GLU A 128 2.93 2.28 11.88
C GLU A 128 2.73 1.93 10.40
N ALA A 129 1.82 2.65 9.73
CA ALA A 129 1.61 2.49 8.29
C ALA A 129 2.83 2.98 7.48
N ASP A 130 3.02 2.36 6.30
CA ASP A 130 4.25 2.55 5.51
C ASP A 130 4.42 3.96 4.93
N THR A 131 3.31 4.68 4.80
CA THR A 131 3.22 6.04 4.25
C THR A 131 2.42 6.92 5.19
N LYS A 132 3.11 7.84 5.87
CA LYS A 132 2.47 8.90 6.66
C LYS A 132 2.14 10.07 5.73
N VAL A 133 0.85 10.41 5.60
CA VAL A 133 0.42 11.62 4.87
C VAL A 133 0.67 12.81 5.80
N THR A 134 1.69 13.62 5.50
CA THR A 134 2.09 14.79 6.33
C THR A 134 1.37 16.09 5.95
N GLU A 135 0.46 16.08 4.97
CA GLU A 135 -0.25 17.29 4.56
C GLU A 135 -1.55 17.47 5.36
N GLU A 136 -1.60 18.55 6.15
CA GLU A 136 -2.88 19.05 6.68
C GLU A 136 -3.82 19.37 5.51
N PRO A 137 -5.12 19.00 5.61
CA PRO A 137 -6.06 19.30 4.55
C PRO A 137 -6.19 20.82 4.39
N PRO A 138 -6.26 21.34 3.15
CA PRO A 138 -6.36 22.77 2.92
C PRO A 138 -7.61 23.31 3.63
N SER A 139 -7.41 24.30 4.50
CA SER A 139 -8.47 25.05 5.17
C SER A 139 -9.53 25.45 4.13
N LYS A 140 -10.76 24.94 4.32
CA LYS A 140 -11.90 25.31 3.49
C LYS A 140 -12.07 26.83 3.62
N LYS A 141 -11.66 27.57 2.58
CA LYS A 141 -12.02 28.99 2.45
C LYS A 141 -13.54 29.09 2.56
N GLN A 142 -14.02 29.64 3.67
CA GLN A 142 -15.41 30.02 3.82
C GLN A 142 -15.73 30.99 2.68
N LYS A 143 -16.70 30.62 1.84
CA LYS A 143 -17.24 31.55 0.85
C LYS A 143 -17.94 32.67 1.62
N ALA A 144 -17.50 33.90 1.38
CA ALA A 144 -18.20 35.12 1.75
C ALA A 144 -19.52 35.25 0.97
#